data_AF-A0A8D2NTV0-F1
#
_entry.id   AF-A0A8D2NTV0-F1
#
_cell.length_a   1.000
_cell.length_b   1.000
_cell.length_c   1.000
_cell.angle_alpha   90.00
_cell.angle_beta   90.00
_cell.angle_gamma   90.00
#
_symmetry.space_group_name_H-M   'P 1'
#
loop_
_entity.id
_entity.type
_entity.pdbx_description
1 polymer ?
#
loop_
_entity_poly.entity_id
_entity_poly.type
_entity_poly.pdbx_seq_one_letter_code
_entity_poly.pdbx_strand_id
1 'polypeptide(L)'
;MKFFIGCFLVSEVNLNFTHWISLGLEPGFSDRKPVPGKALLPTDDVLGHEDPKSHELIYEWIDVGVLDYDKETDLYLVHKTEEKGLVRDEEGRPILNGGITPEGRGPLLPRQYWVPRVCLQFLAEDPQVFAERVAAADSLRKKTQGLLMYHLYVDCMPTEGQDAINEKSLQRMKRLAMQTPKLKEEKSMLDSISILEKEVKLDYKHIMNRISFDRVITSKPQMFSYVTLPDKEEKEKVSALLHDIACALEQRPFHKSFPKGPVL
;
A
#
# COMPACT_ATOMS: atom_id res chain seq x y z
N MET A 1 -33.63 3.64 28.79
CA MET A 1 -33.50 5.06 28.39
C MET A 1 -33.09 5.04 26.92
N LYS A 2 -33.98 5.47 26.03
CA LYS A 2 -33.80 5.36 24.57
C LYS A 2 -32.79 6.41 24.13
N PHE A 3 -31.69 6.00 23.50
CA PHE A 3 -30.74 6.94 22.90
C PHE A 3 -31.46 7.74 21.80
N PHE A 4 -31.56 9.05 21.99
CA PHE A 4 -32.05 9.98 20.99
C PHE A 4 -30.96 10.11 19.92
N ILE A 5 -31.17 9.48 18.76
CA ILE A 5 -30.40 9.76 17.55
C ILE A 5 -31.02 11.04 16.97
N GLY A 6 -30.35 12.17 17.20
CA GLY A 6 -30.62 13.38 16.46
C GLY A 6 -30.22 13.16 15.00
N CYS A 7 -31.21 13.12 14.11
CA CYS A 7 -31.00 13.22 12.67
C CYS A 7 -30.14 14.44 12.35
N PHE A 8 -28.91 14.21 11.89
CA PHE A 8 -28.23 15.14 11.00
C PHE A 8 -28.13 14.48 9.63
N LEU A 9 -28.73 15.16 8.66
CA LEU A 9 -28.76 14.78 7.26
C LEU A 9 -27.34 14.70 6.69
N VAL A 10 -27.12 13.61 5.96
CA VAL A 10 -25.95 13.29 5.15
C VAL A 10 -25.75 14.35 4.08
N SER A 11 -24.57 14.96 4.03
CA SER A 11 -24.03 15.57 2.81
C SER A 11 -22.52 15.43 2.79
N GLU A 12 -22.04 14.66 1.81
CA GLU A 12 -20.68 14.66 1.25
C GLU A 12 -19.51 14.81 2.21
N VAL A 13 -18.95 13.73 2.75
CA VAL A 13 -17.53 13.80 3.13
C VAL A 13 -16.89 12.42 3.14
N ASN A 14 -15.79 12.27 2.41
CA ASN A 14 -14.66 11.46 2.87
C ASN A 14 -14.25 12.00 4.24
N LEU A 15 -14.98 11.60 5.29
CA LEU A 15 -14.73 12.08 6.64
C LEU A 15 -13.29 11.75 6.98
N ASN A 16 -12.49 12.79 7.19
CA ASN A 16 -11.11 12.70 7.60
C ASN A 16 -11.03 11.77 8.82
N PHE A 17 -10.04 10.86 8.89
CA PHE A 17 -10.02 9.75 9.86
C PHE A 17 -10.21 10.20 11.33
N THR A 18 -9.77 11.42 11.66
CA THR A 18 -9.97 12.05 12.98
C THR A 18 -11.40 12.50 13.28
N HIS A 19 -12.23 12.75 12.26
CA HIS A 19 -13.60 13.24 12.42
C HIS A 19 -14.52 12.21 13.09
N TRP A 20 -14.28 10.92 12.87
CA TRP A 20 -15.07 9.87 13.51
C TRP A 20 -14.97 9.94 15.03
N ILE A 21 -13.79 10.22 15.56
CA ILE A 21 -13.54 10.35 16.99
C ILE A 21 -14.26 11.56 17.58
N SER A 22 -14.39 12.65 16.80
CA SER A 22 -15.11 13.86 17.22
C SER A 22 -16.60 13.64 17.47
N LEU A 23 -17.20 12.57 16.92
CA LEU A 23 -18.61 12.22 17.17
C LEU A 23 -18.87 11.86 18.65
N GLY A 24 -17.82 11.54 19.42
CA GLY A 24 -17.92 11.28 20.85
C GLY A 24 -18.02 12.54 21.71
N LEU A 25 -17.90 13.74 21.14
CA LEU A 25 -18.00 15.01 21.87
C LEU A 25 -19.45 15.50 21.89
N GLU A 26 -20.00 15.66 23.09
CA GLU A 26 -21.34 16.22 23.27
C GLU A 26 -21.26 17.74 23.51
N PRO A 27 -22.17 18.56 22.93
CA PRO A 27 -22.21 19.99 23.18
C PRO A 27 -22.34 20.31 24.67
N GLY A 28 -21.40 21.09 25.21
CA GLY A 28 -21.40 21.50 26.62
C GLY A 28 -20.67 20.54 27.57
N PHE A 29 -20.14 19.42 27.08
CA PHE A 29 -19.27 18.52 27.85
C PHE A 29 -17.84 18.58 27.32
N SER A 30 -16.86 18.60 28.23
CA SER A 30 -15.43 18.49 27.87
C SER A 30 -15.00 17.05 27.60
N ASP A 31 -15.74 16.07 28.13
CA ASP A 31 -15.39 14.67 28.04
C ASP A 31 -15.87 14.04 26.72
N ARG A 32 -14.95 13.38 26.03
CA ARG A 32 -15.21 12.58 24.84
C ARG A 32 -15.62 11.17 25.22
N LYS A 33 -16.82 10.76 24.83
CA LYS A 33 -17.32 9.39 24.99
C LYS A 33 -16.78 8.48 23.89
N PRO A 34 -16.70 7.15 24.13
CA PRO A 34 -16.38 6.18 23.09
C PRO A 34 -17.42 6.21 21.97
N VAL A 35 -16.96 6.14 20.73
CA VAL A 35 -17.85 6.13 19.56
C VAL A 35 -18.25 4.69 19.25
N PRO A 36 -19.53 4.35 19.17
CA PRO A 36 -19.94 2.95 19.01
C PRO A 36 -19.66 2.42 17.60
N GLY A 37 -19.23 1.16 17.52
CA GLY A 37 -18.95 0.46 16.27
C GLY A 37 -18.91 -1.06 16.44
N LYS A 38 -18.61 -1.75 15.36
CA LYS A 38 -18.30 -3.18 15.31
C LYS A 38 -16.90 -3.37 14.73
N ALA A 39 -16.09 -4.23 15.33
CA ALA A 39 -14.76 -4.53 14.85
C ALA A 39 -14.51 -6.04 14.75
N LEU A 40 -13.73 -6.46 13.75
CA LEU A 40 -13.28 -7.84 13.61
C LEU A 40 -12.14 -8.09 14.61
N LEU A 41 -12.43 -8.84 15.67
CA LEU A 41 -11.54 -9.03 16.81
C LEU A 41 -11.48 -10.51 17.22
N PRO A 42 -10.40 -10.95 17.87
CA PRO A 42 -10.30 -12.32 18.38
C PRO A 42 -11.34 -12.59 19.46
N THR A 43 -11.84 -13.82 19.58
CA THR A 43 -12.76 -14.20 20.66
C THR A 43 -12.05 -14.37 22.00
N ASP A 44 -10.81 -14.86 21.97
CA ASP A 44 -9.93 -15.00 23.14
C ASP A 44 -8.99 -13.80 23.23
N ASP A 45 -9.13 -13.00 24.29
CA ASP A 45 -8.31 -11.80 24.50
C ASP A 45 -6.84 -12.15 24.79
N VAL A 46 -6.59 -13.23 25.54
CA VAL A 46 -5.24 -13.62 25.97
C VAL A 46 -4.46 -14.12 24.76
N LEU A 47 -5.00 -15.12 24.06
CA LEU A 47 -4.36 -15.66 22.86
C LEU A 47 -4.26 -14.60 21.75
N GLY A 48 -5.25 -13.71 21.65
CA GLY A 48 -5.24 -12.62 20.67
C GLY A 48 -4.11 -11.61 20.84
N HIS A 49 -3.61 -11.42 22.07
CA HIS A 49 -2.44 -10.57 22.33
C HIS A 49 -1.12 -11.34 22.25
N GLU A 50 -1.10 -12.62 22.64
CA GLU A 50 0.10 -13.45 22.60
C GLU A 50 0.47 -13.90 21.17
N ASP A 51 -0.48 -14.45 20.42
CA ASP A 51 -0.30 -14.91 19.04
C ASP A 51 -1.56 -14.62 18.18
N PRO A 52 -1.67 -13.40 17.62
CA PRO A 52 -2.79 -13.02 16.75
C PRO A 52 -2.86 -13.80 15.43
N LYS A 53 -1.85 -14.63 15.11
CA LYS A 53 -1.82 -15.45 13.88
C LYS A 53 -2.03 -16.93 14.16
N SER A 54 -2.35 -17.30 15.40
CA SER A 54 -2.66 -18.67 15.76
C SER A 54 -3.85 -19.19 14.96
N HIS A 55 -3.78 -20.45 14.52
CA HIS A 55 -4.87 -21.12 13.82
C HIS A 55 -6.03 -21.50 14.75
N GLU A 56 -5.79 -21.50 16.06
CA GLU A 56 -6.82 -21.75 17.09
C GLU A 56 -7.65 -20.49 17.39
N LEU A 57 -7.17 -19.32 16.97
CA LEU A 57 -7.81 -18.04 17.23
C LEU A 57 -8.97 -17.80 16.26
N ILE A 58 -10.16 -17.63 16.82
CA ILE A 58 -11.37 -17.31 16.05
C ILE A 58 -11.57 -15.80 16.07
N TYR A 59 -11.89 -15.24 14.91
CA TYR A 59 -12.22 -13.82 14.76
C TYR A 59 -13.71 -13.63 14.49
N GLU A 60 -14.32 -12.69 15.20
CA GLU A 60 -15.74 -12.36 15.06
C GLU A 60 -15.94 -10.83 15.02
N TRP A 61 -17.08 -10.41 14.45
CA TRP A 61 -17.50 -9.02 14.49
C TRP A 61 -18.12 -8.71 15.86
N ILE A 62 -17.35 -8.04 16.71
CA ILE A 62 -17.70 -7.75 18.11
C ILE A 62 -18.09 -6.28 18.24
N ASP A 63 -19.09 -5.99 19.08
CA ASP A 63 -19.45 -4.62 19.45
C ASP A 63 -18.32 -3.95 20.25
N VAL A 64 -17.95 -2.73 19.84
CA VAL A 64 -16.82 -1.99 20.40
C VAL A 64 -17.16 -0.51 20.61
N GLY A 65 -16.49 0.09 21.58
CA GLY A 65 -16.31 1.54 21.65
C GLY A 65 -14.97 1.92 21.04
N VAL A 66 -15.00 2.79 20.04
CA VAL A 66 -13.81 3.42 19.47
C VAL A 66 -13.36 4.53 20.39
N LEU A 67 -12.15 4.37 20.93
CA LEU A 67 -11.56 5.22 21.95
C LEU A 67 -10.70 6.32 21.35
N ASP A 68 -9.90 6.00 20.33
CA ASP A 68 -8.94 6.93 19.75
C ASP A 68 -8.50 6.52 18.34
N TYR A 69 -7.70 7.37 17.69
CA TYR A 69 -7.12 7.11 16.38
C TYR A 69 -5.66 7.58 16.35
N ASP A 70 -4.76 6.69 15.92
CA ASP A 70 -3.37 7.03 15.68
C ASP A 70 -3.13 7.34 14.19
N LYS A 71 -2.65 8.55 13.93
CA LYS A 71 -2.42 9.06 12.57
C LYS A 71 -1.16 8.48 11.94
N GLU A 72 -0.17 8.08 12.75
CA GLU A 72 1.08 7.54 12.22
C GLU A 72 0.90 6.11 11.72
N THR A 73 0.17 5.28 12.46
CA THR A 73 -0.10 3.88 12.09
C THR A 73 -1.41 3.67 11.31
N ASP A 74 -2.28 4.68 11.22
CA ASP A 74 -3.62 4.59 10.61
C ASP A 74 -4.50 3.51 11.27
N LEU A 75 -4.43 3.45 12.61
CA LEU A 75 -5.16 2.47 13.42
C LEU A 75 -6.11 3.17 14.39
N TYR A 76 -7.24 2.51 14.63
CA TYR A 76 -8.22 2.93 15.64
C TYR A 76 -8.04 2.11 16.90
N LEU A 77 -7.97 2.77 18.05
CA LEU A 77 -8.04 2.10 19.34
C LEU A 77 -9.51 1.79 19.62
N VAL A 78 -9.82 0.52 19.85
CA VAL A 78 -11.15 0.04 20.19
C VAL A 78 -11.13 -0.73 21.49
N HIS A 79 -12.28 -0.79 22.18
CA HIS A 79 -12.49 -1.58 23.38
C HIS A 79 -13.78 -2.39 23.25
N LYS A 80 -13.72 -3.70 23.49
CA LYS A 80 -14.88 -4.60 23.43
C LYS A 80 -15.95 -4.24 24.46
N THR A 81 -17.19 -4.07 24.04
CA THR A 81 -18.29 -3.77 24.97
C THR A 81 -18.65 -4.96 25.86
N GLU A 82 -19.25 -4.68 27.02
CA GLU A 82 -19.92 -5.70 27.86
C GLU A 82 -21.33 -6.03 27.35
N GLU A 83 -22.03 -6.98 27.98
CA GLU A 83 -23.40 -7.42 27.63
C GLU A 83 -24.43 -6.28 27.52
N LYS A 84 -24.19 -5.14 28.20
CA LYS A 84 -25.05 -3.96 28.18
C LYS A 84 -24.64 -2.91 27.12
N GLY A 85 -23.66 -3.21 26.26
CA GLY A 85 -23.11 -2.27 25.28
C GLY A 85 -22.29 -1.15 25.91
N LEU A 86 -21.81 -1.35 27.15
CA LEU A 86 -21.04 -0.35 27.89
C LEU A 86 -19.54 -0.60 27.73
N VAL A 87 -18.78 0.49 27.70
CA VAL A 87 -17.32 0.50 27.58
C VAL A 87 -16.76 0.93 28.94
N ARG A 88 -16.16 0.00 29.67
CA ARG A 88 -15.72 0.19 31.05
C ARG A 88 -14.28 -0.30 31.25
N ASP A 89 -13.58 0.30 32.21
CA ASP A 89 -12.28 -0.17 32.68
C ASP A 89 -12.43 -1.41 33.58
N GLU A 90 -11.30 -1.96 34.06
CA GLU A 90 -11.28 -3.12 34.95
C GLU A 90 -11.97 -2.86 36.30
N GLU A 91 -12.06 -1.59 36.71
CA GLU A 91 -12.79 -1.16 37.91
C GLU A 91 -14.28 -0.89 37.66
N GLY A 92 -14.77 -1.11 36.43
CA GLY A 92 -16.15 -0.90 36.04
C GLY A 92 -16.55 0.56 35.85
N ARG A 93 -15.62 1.51 35.75
CA ARG A 93 -15.88 2.92 35.44
C ARG A 93 -15.91 3.15 33.92
N PRO A 94 -16.69 4.12 33.42
CA PRO A 94 -16.73 4.40 31.98
C PRO A 94 -15.39 4.94 31.48
N ILE A 95 -14.92 4.43 30.34
CA ILE A 95 -13.70 4.95 29.70
C ILE A 95 -14.06 6.23 28.94
N LEU A 96 -13.44 7.35 29.31
CA LEU A 96 -13.61 8.66 28.67
C LEU A 96 -12.28 9.16 28.10
N ASN A 97 -12.34 10.10 27.16
CA ASN A 97 -11.17 10.77 26.57
C ASN A 97 -10.12 9.79 26.01
N GLY A 98 -10.58 8.65 25.47
CA GLY A 98 -9.72 7.60 24.92
C GLY A 98 -8.86 6.86 25.96
N GLY A 99 -9.19 6.98 27.25
CA GLY A 99 -8.41 6.39 28.35
C GLY A 99 -7.09 7.12 28.63
N ILE A 100 -6.94 8.36 28.15
CA ILE A 100 -5.76 9.19 28.38
C ILE A 100 -5.91 9.88 29.74
N THR A 101 -4.96 9.64 30.65
CA THR A 101 -4.87 10.35 31.93
C THR A 101 -3.90 11.53 31.80
N PRO A 102 -3.83 12.47 32.78
CA PRO A 102 -2.85 13.56 32.75
C PRO A 102 -1.39 13.10 32.64
N GLU A 103 -1.10 11.87 33.08
CA GLU A 103 0.21 11.21 33.02
C GLU A 103 0.50 10.59 31.64
N GLY A 104 -0.46 10.61 30.72
CA GLY A 104 -0.36 10.06 29.37
C GLY A 104 -1.22 8.82 29.16
N ARG A 105 -0.88 8.04 28.13
CA ARG A 105 -1.55 6.78 27.83
C ARG A 105 -0.84 5.63 28.54
N GLY A 106 -1.58 4.92 29.39
CA GLY A 106 -1.13 3.66 29.98
C GLY A 106 -1.03 2.51 28.96
N PRO A 107 -0.59 1.31 29.38
CA PRO A 107 -0.60 0.12 28.53
C PRO A 107 -2.03 -0.23 28.08
N LEU A 108 -2.13 -0.97 26.97
CA LEU A 108 -3.43 -1.46 26.50
C LEU A 108 -4.07 -2.40 27.53
N LEU A 109 -5.35 -2.21 27.78
CA LEU A 109 -6.15 -3.16 28.56
C LEU A 109 -6.37 -4.45 27.76
N PRO A 110 -6.62 -5.60 28.42
CA PRO A 110 -6.81 -6.88 27.73
C PRO A 110 -7.88 -6.86 26.63
N ARG A 111 -8.95 -6.07 26.81
CA ARG A 111 -10.06 -5.94 25.85
C ARG A 111 -9.86 -4.85 24.79
N GLN A 112 -8.69 -4.22 24.74
CA GLN A 112 -8.37 -3.13 23.83
C GLN A 112 -7.51 -3.60 22.66
N TYR A 113 -7.79 -3.08 21.47
CA TYR A 113 -7.07 -3.44 20.25
C TYR A 113 -6.87 -2.22 19.35
N TRP A 114 -5.75 -2.20 18.64
CA TRP A 114 -5.55 -1.31 17.50
C TRP A 114 -6.00 -2.02 16.23
N VAL A 115 -7.02 -1.48 15.56
CA VAL A 115 -7.61 -2.09 14.36
C VAL A 115 -7.52 -1.17 13.15
N PRO A 116 -7.24 -1.71 11.96
CA PRO A 116 -7.27 -0.94 10.74
C PRO A 116 -8.71 -0.63 10.34
N ARG A 117 -8.90 0.43 9.54
CA ARG A 117 -10.23 0.90 9.12
C ARG A 117 -11.07 -0.15 8.38
N VAL A 118 -10.44 -1.10 7.68
CA VAL A 118 -11.14 -2.20 6.98
C VAL A 118 -11.77 -3.20 7.96
N CYS A 119 -11.22 -3.33 9.17
CA CYS A 119 -11.72 -4.21 10.23
C CYS A 119 -12.65 -3.49 11.21
N LEU A 120 -13.08 -2.26 10.91
CA LEU A 120 -13.93 -1.45 11.77
C LEU A 120 -15.10 -0.85 10.98
N GLN A 121 -16.29 -1.01 11.51
CA GLN A 121 -17.52 -0.36 11.06
C GLN A 121 -18.05 0.53 12.19
N PHE A 122 -18.16 1.85 11.95
CA PHE A 122 -18.84 2.72 12.91
C PHE A 122 -20.35 2.50 12.82
N LEU A 123 -21.09 2.56 13.93
CA LEU A 123 -22.56 2.45 13.87
C LEU A 123 -23.22 3.63 13.15
N ALA A 124 -22.56 4.79 13.13
CA ALA A 124 -23.00 5.97 12.40
C ALA A 124 -22.61 5.95 10.91
N GLU A 125 -21.85 4.95 10.46
CA GLU A 125 -21.46 4.79 9.06
C GLU A 125 -22.55 4.06 8.27
N ASP A 126 -22.70 4.43 6.99
CA ASP A 126 -23.53 3.67 6.04
C ASP A 126 -22.98 2.24 5.85
N PRO A 127 -23.76 1.19 6.17
CA PRO A 127 -23.34 -0.20 5.96
C PRO A 127 -22.91 -0.52 4.52
N GLN A 128 -23.49 0.15 3.52
CA GLN A 128 -23.12 -0.06 2.12
C GLN A 128 -21.69 0.44 1.85
N VAL A 129 -21.34 1.63 2.35
CA VAL A 129 -19.99 2.20 2.21
C VAL A 129 -18.94 1.32 2.91
N PHE A 130 -19.28 0.76 4.07
CA PHE A 130 -18.43 -0.22 4.74
C PHE A 130 -18.25 -1.49 3.92
N ALA A 131 -19.34 -2.08 3.42
CA ALA A 131 -19.30 -3.29 2.61
C ALA A 131 -18.49 -3.10 1.32
N GLU A 132 -18.67 -1.96 0.64
CA GLU A 132 -17.89 -1.59 -0.54
C GLU A 132 -16.39 -1.48 -0.23
N ARG A 133 -16.03 -0.85 0.90
CA ARG A 133 -14.63 -0.78 1.35
C ARG A 133 -14.02 -2.17 1.58
N VAL A 134 -14.73 -3.06 2.27
CA VAL A 134 -14.26 -4.42 2.52
C VAL A 134 -14.11 -5.21 1.23
N ALA A 135 -15.11 -5.12 0.32
CA ALA A 135 -15.08 -5.77 -0.99
C ALA A 135 -13.92 -5.25 -1.86
N ALA A 136 -13.67 -3.92 -1.85
CA ALA A 136 -12.56 -3.31 -2.55
C ALA A 136 -11.21 -3.79 -2.00
N ALA A 137 -11.07 -3.87 -0.67
CA ALA A 137 -9.85 -4.37 -0.04
C ALA A 137 -9.57 -5.85 -0.37
N ASP A 138 -10.58 -6.73 -0.33
CA ASP A 138 -10.42 -8.13 -0.72
C ASP A 138 -10.08 -8.27 -2.21
N SER A 139 -10.75 -7.51 -3.08
CA SER A 139 -10.45 -7.48 -4.52
C SER A 139 -9.02 -7.03 -4.79
N LEU A 140 -8.56 -5.97 -4.09
CA LEU A 140 -7.20 -5.47 -4.20
C LEU A 140 -6.19 -6.51 -3.71
N ARG A 141 -6.43 -7.14 -2.57
CA ARG A 141 -5.58 -8.22 -2.04
C ARG A 141 -5.44 -9.36 -3.04
N LYS A 142 -6.56 -9.84 -3.61
CA LYS A 142 -6.57 -10.91 -4.62
C LYS A 142 -5.84 -10.49 -5.90
N LYS A 143 -6.06 -9.26 -6.38
CA LYS A 143 -5.35 -8.71 -7.54
C LYS A 143 -3.84 -8.71 -7.28
N THR A 144 -3.40 -8.16 -6.16
CA THR A 144 -1.99 -8.08 -5.76
C THR A 144 -1.37 -9.46 -5.60
N GLN A 145 -2.05 -10.40 -4.95
CA GLN A 145 -1.58 -11.78 -4.83
C GLN A 145 -1.36 -12.40 -6.22
N GLY A 146 -2.33 -12.27 -7.12
CA GLY A 146 -2.20 -12.81 -8.48
C GLY A 146 -1.08 -12.15 -9.30
N LEU A 147 -0.82 -10.85 -9.08
CA LEU A 147 0.32 -10.14 -9.69
C LEU A 147 1.66 -10.61 -9.12
N LEU A 148 1.76 -10.79 -7.81
CA LEU A 148 2.98 -11.32 -7.18
C LEU A 148 3.30 -12.73 -7.70
N MET A 149 2.28 -13.58 -7.82
CA MET A 149 2.44 -14.91 -8.42
C MET A 149 2.90 -14.83 -9.87
N TYR A 150 2.30 -13.93 -10.66
CA TYR A 150 2.74 -13.69 -12.04
C TYR A 150 4.23 -13.35 -12.12
N HIS A 151 4.67 -12.35 -11.36
CA HIS A 151 6.06 -11.88 -11.37
C HIS A 151 7.03 -12.96 -10.88
N LEU A 152 6.69 -13.63 -9.77
CA LEU A 152 7.48 -14.74 -9.24
C LEU A 152 7.66 -15.86 -10.28
N TYR A 153 6.60 -16.21 -11.02
CA TYR A 153 6.71 -17.24 -12.05
C TYR A 153 7.61 -16.82 -13.20
N VAL A 154 7.48 -15.59 -13.70
CA VAL A 154 8.33 -15.07 -14.77
C VAL A 154 9.80 -15.02 -14.34
N ASP A 155 10.07 -14.62 -13.10
CA ASP A 155 11.43 -14.53 -12.55
C ASP A 155 12.07 -15.91 -12.36
N CYS A 156 11.26 -16.92 -11.99
CA CYS A 156 11.71 -18.30 -11.83
C CYS A 156 11.70 -19.12 -13.14
N MET A 157 11.29 -18.55 -14.28
CA MET A 157 11.33 -19.27 -15.55
C MET A 157 12.77 -19.48 -16.03
N PRO A 158 13.10 -20.69 -16.54
CA PRO A 158 14.43 -20.97 -17.04
C PRO A 158 14.79 -20.03 -18.20
N THR A 159 16.05 -19.61 -18.23
CA THR A 159 16.59 -18.70 -19.25
C THR A 159 17.59 -19.41 -20.19
N GLU A 160 17.80 -20.70 -19.95
CA GLU A 160 18.60 -21.60 -20.77
C GLU A 160 17.87 -21.93 -22.08
N GLY A 161 18.61 -21.95 -23.20
CA GLY A 161 18.05 -22.31 -24.51
C GLY A 161 17.17 -21.25 -25.16
N GLN A 162 16.94 -20.09 -24.52
CA GLN A 162 16.26 -18.97 -25.15
C GLN A 162 17.16 -18.20 -26.11
N ASP A 163 16.53 -17.64 -27.14
CA ASP A 163 17.18 -16.74 -28.07
C ASP A 163 17.80 -15.55 -27.31
N ALA A 164 19.06 -15.27 -27.60
CA ALA A 164 19.73 -14.10 -27.06
C ALA A 164 19.32 -12.84 -27.83
N ILE A 165 19.45 -11.69 -27.19
CA ILE A 165 19.34 -10.40 -27.88
C ILE A 165 20.30 -10.34 -29.06
N ASN A 166 19.86 -9.77 -30.18
CA ASN A 166 20.72 -9.57 -31.34
C ASN A 166 21.95 -8.73 -30.96
N GLU A 167 23.14 -9.31 -31.14
CA GLU A 167 24.41 -8.69 -30.79
C GLU A 167 24.61 -7.33 -31.49
N LYS A 168 24.14 -7.17 -32.73
CA LYS A 168 24.22 -5.87 -33.43
C LYS A 168 23.42 -4.77 -32.72
N SER A 169 22.25 -5.12 -32.20
CA SER A 169 21.40 -4.20 -31.44
C SER A 169 22.06 -3.84 -30.10
N LEU A 170 22.63 -4.84 -29.42
CA LEU A 170 23.35 -4.64 -28.17
C LEU A 170 24.56 -3.71 -28.34
N GLN A 171 25.39 -3.94 -29.36
CA GLN A 171 26.52 -3.06 -29.69
C GLN A 171 26.07 -1.64 -30.03
N ARG A 172 24.93 -1.49 -30.73
CA ARG A 172 24.34 -0.18 -30.98
C ARG A 172 23.94 0.52 -29.67
N MET A 173 23.27 -0.17 -28.74
CA MET A 173 22.88 0.39 -27.44
C MET A 173 24.12 0.80 -26.63
N LYS A 174 25.13 -0.07 -26.56
CA LYS A 174 26.41 0.19 -25.89
C LYS A 174 27.09 1.44 -26.44
N ARG A 175 27.14 1.58 -27.77
CA ARG A 175 27.70 2.78 -28.42
C ARG A 175 26.93 4.04 -28.05
N LEU A 176 25.60 4.00 -28.02
CA LEU A 176 24.78 5.16 -27.67
C LEU A 176 24.99 5.58 -26.21
N ALA A 177 25.03 4.62 -25.28
CA ALA A 177 25.29 4.90 -23.87
C ALA A 177 26.65 5.61 -23.66
N MET A 178 27.68 5.16 -24.39
CA MET A 178 29.05 5.70 -24.33
C MET A 178 29.27 7.05 -25.01
N GLN A 179 28.31 7.53 -25.80
CA GLN A 179 28.43 8.82 -26.48
C GLN A 179 28.13 10.02 -25.57
N THR A 180 27.71 9.77 -24.32
CA THR A 180 27.44 10.81 -23.33
C THR A 180 28.75 11.49 -22.87
N PRO A 181 28.90 12.82 -23.00
CA PRO A 181 30.17 13.53 -22.75
C PRO A 181 30.78 13.33 -21.36
N LYS A 182 29.95 13.11 -20.33
CA LYS A 182 30.39 12.89 -18.95
C LYS A 182 30.92 11.47 -18.68
N LEU A 183 30.77 10.55 -19.63
CA LEU A 183 31.06 9.12 -19.49
C LEU A 183 32.24 8.71 -20.39
N LYS A 184 33.31 9.50 -20.51
CA LYS A 184 34.47 9.14 -21.36
C LYS A 184 35.78 8.95 -20.60
N GLU A 185 35.86 9.35 -19.33
CA GLU A 185 37.15 9.59 -18.67
C GLU A 185 37.52 8.56 -17.57
N GLU A 186 36.64 7.62 -17.20
CA GLU A 186 36.90 6.69 -16.09
C GLU A 186 37.11 5.22 -16.51
N LYS A 187 38.24 4.64 -16.11
CA LYS A 187 38.55 3.20 -16.26
C LYS A 187 37.54 2.28 -15.55
N SER A 188 36.98 2.73 -14.42
CA SER A 188 35.93 2.05 -13.64
C SER A 188 34.66 1.73 -14.46
N MET A 189 34.47 2.43 -15.58
CA MET A 189 33.25 2.30 -16.37
C MET A 189 33.22 1.10 -17.31
N LEU A 190 34.36 0.61 -17.79
CA LEU A 190 34.38 -0.57 -18.66
C LEU A 190 33.82 -1.80 -17.94
N ASP A 191 34.15 -1.94 -16.66
CA ASP A 191 33.62 -2.99 -15.80
C ASP A 191 32.12 -2.81 -15.57
N SER A 192 31.69 -1.57 -15.27
CA SER A 192 30.26 -1.22 -15.09
C SER A 192 29.43 -1.51 -16.34
N ILE A 193 29.94 -1.20 -17.53
CA ILE A 193 29.27 -1.48 -18.80
C ILE A 193 29.18 -2.99 -19.04
N SER A 194 30.22 -3.75 -18.67
CA SER A 194 30.20 -5.20 -18.82
C SER A 194 29.13 -5.86 -17.92
N ILE A 195 28.92 -5.30 -16.72
CA ILE A 195 27.86 -5.73 -15.78
C ILE A 195 26.49 -5.40 -16.38
N LEU A 196 26.29 -4.15 -16.81
CA LEU A 196 25.05 -3.71 -17.46
C LEU A 196 24.74 -4.52 -18.72
N GLU A 197 25.76 -4.89 -19.49
CA GLU A 197 25.57 -5.72 -20.69
C GLU A 197 25.03 -7.11 -20.33
N LYS A 198 25.48 -7.70 -19.22
CA LYS A 198 24.94 -8.98 -18.71
C LYS A 198 23.52 -8.81 -18.20
N GLU A 199 23.24 -7.72 -17.50
CA GLU A 199 21.91 -7.38 -16.99
C GLU A 199 20.91 -7.21 -18.14
N VAL A 200 21.24 -6.41 -19.16
CA VAL A 200 20.41 -6.24 -20.37
C VAL A 200 20.16 -7.57 -21.09
N LYS A 201 21.16 -8.45 -21.18
CA LYS A 201 21.00 -9.79 -21.76
C LYS A 201 20.02 -10.65 -20.94
N LEU A 202 20.11 -10.59 -19.62
CA LEU A 202 19.23 -11.32 -18.71
C LEU A 202 17.80 -10.78 -18.77
N ASP A 203 17.65 -9.45 -18.72
CA ASP A 203 16.36 -8.75 -18.83
C ASP A 203 15.65 -9.09 -20.14
N TYR A 204 16.38 -9.11 -21.26
CA TYR A 204 15.81 -9.53 -22.54
C TYR A 204 15.17 -10.93 -22.45
N LYS A 205 15.84 -11.89 -21.79
CA LYS A 205 15.29 -13.23 -21.60
C LYS A 205 14.08 -13.24 -20.67
N HIS A 206 14.09 -12.47 -19.58
CA HIS A 206 12.91 -12.32 -18.72
C HIS A 206 11.73 -11.72 -19.47
N ILE A 207 11.96 -10.75 -20.37
CA ILE A 207 10.91 -10.21 -21.24
C ILE A 207 10.39 -11.25 -22.23
N MET A 208 11.27 -12.09 -22.80
CA MET A 208 10.84 -13.19 -23.67
C MET A 208 10.03 -14.25 -22.90
N ASN A 209 10.40 -14.56 -21.65
CA ASN A 209 9.61 -15.37 -20.73
C ASN A 209 8.25 -14.76 -20.46
N ARG A 210 8.21 -13.48 -20.12
CA ARG A 210 6.99 -12.71 -19.89
C ARG A 210 6.04 -12.81 -21.07
N ILE A 211 6.51 -12.52 -22.30
CA ILE A 211 5.72 -12.60 -23.53
C ILE A 211 5.18 -14.03 -23.75
N SER A 212 6.01 -15.04 -23.49
CA SER A 212 5.60 -16.44 -23.65
C SER A 212 4.54 -16.83 -22.62
N PHE A 213 4.71 -16.39 -21.37
CA PHE A 213 3.77 -16.66 -20.28
C PHE A 213 2.43 -15.95 -20.48
N ASP A 214 2.45 -14.70 -20.93
CA ASP A 214 1.23 -13.95 -21.28
C ASP A 214 0.39 -14.70 -22.31
N ARG A 215 1.03 -15.27 -23.34
CA ARG A 215 0.35 -16.08 -24.37
C ARG A 215 -0.26 -17.33 -23.75
N VAL A 216 0.44 -18.01 -22.85
CA VAL A 216 -0.02 -19.23 -22.18
C VAL A 216 -1.22 -18.94 -21.27
N ILE A 217 -1.15 -17.90 -20.43
CA ILE A 217 -2.25 -17.48 -19.55
C ILE A 217 -3.47 -17.11 -20.39
N THR A 218 -3.28 -16.28 -21.44
CA THR A 218 -4.37 -15.84 -22.31
C THR A 218 -5.04 -17.02 -23.04
N SER A 219 -4.27 -18.04 -23.42
CA SER A 219 -4.80 -19.22 -24.12
C SER A 219 -5.51 -20.20 -23.19
N LYS A 220 -5.17 -20.22 -21.89
CA LYS A 220 -5.68 -21.20 -20.91
C LYS A 220 -6.08 -20.54 -19.58
N PRO A 221 -7.04 -19.59 -19.57
CA PRO A 221 -7.34 -18.79 -18.38
C PRO A 221 -7.83 -19.63 -17.19
N GLN A 222 -8.55 -20.73 -17.43
CA GLN A 222 -9.06 -21.60 -16.37
C GLN A 222 -7.94 -22.30 -15.57
N MET A 223 -6.80 -22.60 -16.21
CA MET A 223 -5.66 -23.24 -15.56
C MET A 223 -4.85 -22.26 -14.69
N PHE A 224 -4.96 -20.96 -14.98
CA PHE A 224 -4.21 -19.88 -14.33
C PHE A 224 -5.15 -18.86 -13.65
N SER A 225 -6.29 -19.31 -13.13
CA SER A 225 -7.29 -18.43 -12.50
C SER A 225 -6.79 -17.66 -11.28
N TYR A 226 -5.71 -18.14 -10.66
CA TYR A 226 -5.02 -17.52 -9.53
C TYR A 226 -3.94 -16.51 -9.94
N VAL A 227 -3.64 -16.39 -11.24
CA VAL A 227 -2.63 -15.45 -11.76
C VAL A 227 -3.34 -14.27 -12.40
N THR A 228 -2.88 -13.06 -12.07
CA THR A 228 -3.40 -11.82 -12.66
C THR A 228 -2.37 -11.27 -13.64
N LEU A 229 -2.79 -10.98 -14.88
CA LEU A 229 -1.92 -10.29 -15.83
C LEU A 229 -1.74 -8.83 -15.42
N PRO A 230 -0.52 -8.27 -15.53
CA PRO A 230 -0.31 -6.84 -15.32
C PRO A 230 -1.20 -6.01 -16.24
N ASP A 231 -1.67 -4.88 -15.70
CA ASP A 231 -2.35 -3.88 -16.51
C ASP A 231 -1.40 -3.48 -17.65
N LYS A 232 -1.92 -3.43 -18.89
CA LYS A 232 -1.12 -2.93 -20.01
C LYS A 232 -0.75 -1.50 -19.67
N GLU A 233 0.55 -1.21 -19.54
CA GLU A 233 1.02 0.16 -19.38
C GLU A 233 0.33 1.02 -20.45
N GLU A 234 -0.42 2.03 -20.01
CA GLU A 234 -0.96 3.05 -20.91
C GLU A 234 0.24 3.65 -21.64
N LYS A 235 0.40 3.29 -22.92
CA LYS A 235 1.50 3.69 -23.80
C LYS A 235 1.75 5.21 -23.81
N GLU A 236 0.77 5.99 -23.36
CA GLU A 236 0.83 7.43 -23.17
C GLU A 236 1.91 7.88 -22.17
N LYS A 237 2.08 7.20 -21.02
CA LYS A 237 3.06 7.61 -19.99
C LYS A 237 4.51 7.43 -20.44
N VAL A 238 4.79 6.37 -21.18
CA VAL A 238 6.13 6.10 -21.75
C VAL A 238 6.45 7.10 -22.85
N SER A 239 5.46 7.49 -23.67
CA SER A 239 5.64 8.51 -24.70
C SER A 239 5.93 9.90 -24.10
N ALA A 240 5.25 10.25 -23.00
CA ALA A 240 5.47 11.51 -22.28
C ALA A 240 6.87 11.53 -21.65
N LEU A 241 7.27 10.44 -20.98
CA LEU A 241 8.60 10.32 -20.37
C LEU A 241 9.73 10.41 -21.42
N LEU A 242 9.55 9.78 -22.59
CA LEU A 242 10.51 9.87 -23.69
C LEU A 242 10.56 11.27 -24.31
N HIS A 243 9.43 11.97 -24.38
CA HIS A 243 9.37 13.37 -24.83
C HIS A 243 10.10 14.28 -23.83
N ASP A 244 9.87 14.09 -22.53
CA ASP A 244 10.52 14.87 -21.48
C ASP A 244 12.04 14.62 -21.44
N ILE A 245 12.48 13.37 -21.62
CA ILE A 245 13.91 13.03 -21.74
C ILE A 245 14.51 13.66 -23.01
N ALA A 246 13.82 13.61 -24.15
CA ALA A 246 14.28 14.26 -25.38
C ALA A 246 14.40 15.78 -25.21
N CYS A 247 13.40 16.44 -24.62
CA CYS A 247 13.44 17.87 -24.30
C CYS A 247 14.58 18.21 -23.30
N ALA A 248 14.82 17.37 -22.29
CA ALA A 248 15.89 17.60 -21.32
C ALA A 248 17.30 17.45 -21.94
N LEU A 249 17.44 16.63 -22.99
CA LEU A 249 18.69 16.50 -23.74
C LEU A 249 18.90 17.66 -24.73
N GLU A 250 17.82 18.24 -25.27
CA GLU A 250 17.87 19.39 -26.18
C GLU A 250 18.10 20.73 -25.46
N GLN A 251 17.70 20.85 -24.18
CA GLN A 251 17.80 22.09 -23.41
C GLN A 251 19.15 22.34 -22.71
N ARG A 252 20.21 21.55 -22.94
CA ARG A 252 21.56 21.88 -22.42
C ARG A 252 22.30 22.79 -23.41
N PRO A 253 22.49 24.09 -23.12
CA PRO A 253 23.29 24.93 -23.99
C PRO A 253 24.76 24.54 -23.82
N PHE A 254 25.38 24.10 -24.92
CA PHE A 254 26.85 24.01 -25.02
C PHE A 254 27.42 25.43 -24.90
N HIS A 255 27.76 25.86 -23.69
CA HIS A 255 28.64 27.03 -23.52
C HIS A 255 30.03 26.66 -24.03
N LYS A 256 30.30 26.97 -25.31
CA LYS A 256 31.67 27.07 -25.83
C LYS A 256 32.29 28.36 -25.31
N SER A 257 33.02 28.29 -24.20
CA SER A 257 34.00 29.32 -23.84
C SER A 257 35.39 28.77 -24.11
N PHE A 258 35.91 29.01 -25.31
CA PHE A 258 37.36 28.91 -25.56
C PHE A 258 38.00 30.22 -25.05
N PRO A 259 39.01 30.18 -24.17
CA PRO A 259 39.82 31.36 -23.92
C PRO A 259 40.70 31.61 -25.16
N LYS A 260 40.54 32.78 -25.78
CA LYS A 260 41.50 33.28 -26.76
C LYS A 260 42.82 33.52 -26.03
N GLY A 261 43.87 32.76 -26.36
CA GLY A 261 45.23 33.07 -25.95
C GLY A 261 45.68 34.41 -26.54
N PRO A 262 46.67 35.08 -25.92
CA PRO A 262 47.14 36.37 -26.39
C PRO A 262 47.88 36.23 -27.72
N VAL A 263 47.61 37.16 -28.63
CA VAL A 263 48.33 37.34 -29.89
C VAL A 263 49.66 38.03 -29.56
N LEU A 264 50.76 37.43 -30.01
CA LEU A 264 52.01 38.13 -30.36
C LEU A 264 52.21 37.97 -31.86
#